data_AF-A0A6J4X6A1-F1
#
_entry.id   AF-A0A6J4X6A1-F1
#
_cell.length_a   1.000
_cell.length_b   1.000
_cell.length_c   1.000
_cell.angle_alpha   90.00
_cell.angle_beta   90.00
_cell.angle_gamma   90.00
#
_symmetry.space_group_name_H-M   'P 1'
#
loop_
_entity.id
_entity.type
_entity.pdbx_description
1 polymer ?
#
loop_
_entity_poly.entity_id
_entity_poly.type
_entity_poly.pdbx_seq_one_letter_code
_entity_poly.pdbx_strand_id
1 'polypeptide(L)' 'MSNVEDKTLCALQEEGYIETNTDEFIKLIRPAQHFCKNCGRSAVSADNLCNPEKLD' A
#
# COMPACT_ATOMS: atom_id res chain seq x y z
N MET A 1 1.31 -21.48 -2.30
CA MET A 1 0.62 -20.19 -2.48
C MET A 1 0.80 -19.44 -1.18
N SER A 2 1.49 -18.32 -1.20
CA SER A 2 1.67 -17.52 0.01
C SER A 2 0.37 -16.76 0.27
N ASN A 3 -0.23 -16.92 1.45
CA ASN A 3 -1.43 -16.16 1.79
C ASN A 3 -1.03 -14.70 2.04
N VAL A 4 -1.74 -13.76 1.41
CA VAL A 4 -1.51 -12.31 1.60
C VAL A 4 -1.71 -11.92 3.07
N GLU A 5 -2.61 -12.61 3.77
CA GLU A 5 -2.97 -12.40 5.17
C GLU A 5 -1.83 -12.68 6.16
N ASP A 6 -0.85 -13.50 5.76
CA ASP A 6 0.30 -13.85 6.60
C ASP A 6 1.49 -12.87 6.43
N LYS A 7 1.36 -11.89 5.52
CA LYS A 7 2.47 -10.99 5.13
C LYS A 7 2.30 -9.59 5.70
N THR A 8 3.44 -8.96 6.00
CA THR A 8 3.47 -7.54 6.30
C THR A 8 3.30 -6.71 5.02
N LEU A 9 2.83 -5.47 5.15
CA LEU A 9 2.68 -4.55 4.01
C LEU A 9 4.01 -4.30 3.28
N CYS A 10 5.13 -4.25 4.01
CA CYS A 10 6.46 -4.11 3.43
C CYS A 10 6.83 -5.34 2.58
N ALA A 11 6.58 -6.56 3.08
CA ALA A 11 6.83 -7.78 2.31
C ALA A 11 6.00 -7.82 1.01
N LEU A 12 4.74 -7.38 1.08
CA LEU A 12 3.89 -7.24 -0.11
C LEU A 12 4.47 -6.23 -1.11
N GLN A 13 5.00 -5.12 -0.64
CA GLN A 13 5.66 -4.13 -1.50
C GLN A 13 6.93 -4.69 -2.16
N GLU A 14 7.78 -5.39 -1.42
CA GLU A 14 9.01 -6.02 -1.94
C GLU A 14 8.72 -7.06 -3.04
N GLU A 15 7.56 -7.71 -2.95
CA GLU A 15 7.08 -8.67 -3.95
C GLU A 15 6.35 -8.03 -5.13
N GLY A 16 6.26 -6.69 -5.19
CA GLY A 16 5.54 -5.98 -6.25
C GLY A 16 4.01 -6.12 -6.19
N TYR A 17 3.46 -6.49 -5.03
CA TYR A 17 2.01 -6.66 -4.84
C TYR A 17 1.25 -5.36 -5.10
N ILE A 18 1.84 -4.21 -4.73
CA ILE A 18 1.23 -2.89 -4.95
C ILE A 18 1.04 -2.61 -6.45
N GLU A 19 1.97 -3.02 -7.30
CA GLU A 19 1.89 -2.77 -8.75
C GLU A 19 0.93 -3.74 -9.46
N THR A 20 0.84 -4.98 -8.95
CA THR A 20 0.10 -6.07 -9.58
C THR A 20 -1.33 -6.24 -9.03
N ASN A 21 -1.58 -5.77 -7.81
CA ASN A 21 -2.83 -5.96 -7.06
C ASN A 21 -3.22 -4.69 -6.29
N THR A 22 -3.08 -3.52 -6.91
CA THR A 22 -3.34 -2.21 -6.27
C THR A 22 -4.68 -2.17 -5.55
N ASP A 23 -5.78 -2.59 -6.19
CA ASP A 23 -7.12 -2.53 -5.60
C ASP A 23 -7.26 -3.37 -4.32
N GLU A 24 -6.61 -4.53 -4.26
CA GLU A 24 -6.59 -5.36 -3.05
C GLU A 24 -5.71 -4.72 -1.97
N PHE A 25 -4.55 -4.17 -2.35
CA PHE A 25 -3.69 -3.44 -1.42
C PHE A 25 -4.42 -2.26 -0.78
N ILE A 26 -5.23 -1.51 -1.56
CA ILE A 26 -6.04 -0.39 -1.06
C ILE A 26 -7.01 -0.84 0.04
N LYS A 27 -7.57 -2.05 -0.06
CA LYS A 27 -8.46 -2.60 0.98
C LYS A 27 -7.71 -2.89 2.28
N LEU A 28 -6.45 -3.33 2.20
CA LEU A 28 -5.61 -3.65 3.36
C LEU A 28 -5.19 -2.42 4.17
N ILE A 29 -5.14 -1.24 3.54
CA ILE A 29 -4.60 -0.02 4.15
C ILE A 29 -5.68 0.98 4.61
N ARG A 30 -6.96 0.65 4.46
CA ARG A 30 -8.05 1.49 5.00
C ARG A 30 -7.90 1.61 6.52
N PRO A 31 -8.14 2.81 7.11
CA PRO A 31 -8.78 3.99 6.53
C PRO A 31 -7.80 5.04 5.95
N ALA A 32 -6.59 4.66 5.51
CA ALA A 32 -5.70 5.59 4.83
C ALA A 32 -6.38 6.23 3.60
N GLN A 33 -5.93 7.42 3.24
CA GLN A 33 -6.40 8.16 2.06
C GLN A 33 -5.30 8.30 1.00
N HIS A 34 -4.06 8.02 1.38
CA HIS A 34 -2.90 8.12 0.51
C HIS A 34 -1.95 6.96 0.80
N PHE A 35 -1.20 6.53 -0.21
CA PHE A 35 -0.05 5.64 -0.03
C PHE A 35 1.15 6.12 -0.85
N CYS A 36 2.35 5.77 -0.43
CA CYS A 36 3.58 6.08 -1.15
C CYS A 36 3.80 5.06 -2.26
N LYS A 37 3.88 5.50 -3.52
CA LYS A 37 4.12 4.60 -4.67
C LYS A 37 5.46 3.89 -4.62
N ASN A 38 6.43 4.42 -3.87
CA ASN A 38 7.78 3.86 -3.82
C ASN A 38 7.93 2.77 -2.76
N CYS A 39 7.23 2.88 -1.61
CA CYS A 39 7.48 2.02 -0.45
C CYS A 39 6.20 1.49 0.22
N GLY A 40 5.01 1.82 -0.30
CA GLY A 40 3.74 1.35 0.24
C GLY A 40 3.31 1.97 1.58
N ARG A 41 4.10 2.89 2.16
CA ARG A 41 3.71 3.60 3.39
C ARG A 41 2.37 4.29 3.17
N SER A 42 1.41 4.03 4.06
CA SER A 42 0.05 4.53 3.95
C SER A 42 -0.23 5.59 5.02
N ALA A 43 -0.96 6.64 4.67
CA ALA A 43 -1.27 7.76 5.56
C ALA A 43 -2.60 8.42 5.23
N VAL A 44 -3.14 9.17 6.19
CA VAL A 44 -4.34 10.00 5.99
C VAL A 44 -4.06 11.27 5.19
N SER A 45 -2.85 11.85 5.30
CA SER A 45 -2.44 13.03 4.54
C SER A 45 -1.22 12.72 3.66
N ALA A 46 -1.24 13.27 2.45
CA ALA A 46 -0.15 13.24 1.48
C ALA A 46 1.16 13.83 2.02
N ASP A 47 1.10 14.82 2.92
CA ASP A 47 2.27 15.50 3.50
C ASP A 47 3.19 14.56 4.30
N ASN A 48 2.66 13.41 4.71
CA ASN A 48 3.41 12.40 5.44
C ASN A 48 4.16 11.44 4.51
N LEU A 49 4.08 11.60 3.19
CA LEU A 49 4.57 10.62 2.23
C LEU A 49 5.55 11.26 1.24
N CYS A 50 6.57 10.51 0.84
CA CYS A 50 7.59 11.00 -0.09
C CYS A 50 7.08 11.08 -1.54
N ASN A 51 6.20 10.16 -1.95
CA ASN A 51 5.60 10.09 -3.29
C ASN A 51 4.14 9.63 -3.19
N PRO A 52 3.24 10.49 -2.67
CA PRO A 52 1.85 10.13 -2.40
C PRO A 52 1.06 9.85 -3.68
N GLU A 53 0.26 8.79 -3.65
CA GLU A 53 -0.88 8.53 -4.54
C GLU A 53 -2.15 8.57 -3.70
N LYS A 54 -3.17 9.25 -4.21
CA LYS A 54 -4.47 9.33 -3.56
C LYS A 54 -5.25 8.03 -3.78
N LEU A 55 -5.92 7.57 -2.74
CA LEU A 55 -6.84 6.44 -2.76
C LEU A 55 -8.24 6.98 -3.05
N ASP A 56 -8.81 6.60 -4.19
CA ASP A 56 -10.22 6.88 -4.50
C ASP A 56 -11.19 5.89 -3.80
#